data_AF-A0A8T3YED2-F1
#
_entry.id   AF-A0A8T3YED2-F1
#
_cell.length_a   1.000
_cell.length_b   1.000
_cell.length_c   1.000
_cell.angle_alpha   90.00
_cell.angle_beta   90.00
_cell.angle_gamma   90.00
#
_symmetry.space_group_name_H-M   'P 1'
#
loop_
_entity.id
_entity.type
_entity.pdbx_description
1 polymer ?
#
loop_
_entity_poly.entity_id
_entity_poly.type
_entity_poly.pdbx_seq_one_letter_code
_entity_poly.pdbx_strand_id
1 'polypeptide(L)'
;MANIFKRIADLNTFQNFILFVIIFAAVFVGIQTYPDISKSYRGLFGIFDMIIIGIFTVEIFIRIAAFGKQPWNFFKGAWNIFDFLITVVFYLPFGGGFAAILRLARVFRVLRLVTAIPRLQILVGALIKSMPSMGYIAILLFILFYFFATIGNHLFGENDPKNFGNCDADAIPDYNT
;
A
#
# COMPACT_ATOMS: atom_id res chain seq x y z
N MET A 1 -24.35 14.01 24.03
CA MET A 1 -24.21 12.80 23.17
C MET A 1 -22.79 12.56 22.67
N ALA A 2 -22.04 13.56 22.19
CA ALA A 2 -20.65 13.38 21.72
C ALA A 2 -19.64 12.85 22.77
N ASN A 3 -19.87 13.16 24.06
CA ASN A 3 -18.99 12.71 25.14
C ASN A 3 -19.07 11.20 25.44
N ILE A 4 -20.18 10.53 25.10
CA ILE A 4 -20.35 9.09 25.34
C ILE A 4 -19.52 8.30 24.33
N PHE A 5 -19.54 8.70 23.05
CA PHE A 5 -18.74 8.08 22.00
C PHE A 5 -17.24 8.29 22.17
N LYS A 6 -16.81 9.48 22.64
CA LYS A 6 -15.40 9.69 23.04
C LYS A 6 -14.99 8.76 24.18
N ARG A 7 -15.83 8.59 25.20
CA ARG A 7 -15.54 7.71 26.34
C ARG A 7 -15.51 6.23 25.97
N ILE A 8 -16.28 5.82 24.96
CA ILE A 8 -16.26 4.45 24.41
C ILE A 8 -15.02 4.24 23.53
N ALA A 9 -14.60 5.26 22.76
CA ALA A 9 -13.39 5.21 21.93
C ALA A 9 -12.09 5.25 22.75
N ASP A 10 -12.07 5.97 23.89
CA ASP A 10 -10.92 6.05 24.82
C ASP A 10 -10.84 4.88 25.81
N LEU A 11 -11.82 3.95 25.81
CA LEU A 11 -11.68 2.73 26.59
C LEU A 11 -10.54 1.92 25.98
N ASN A 12 -9.42 1.79 26.70
CA ASN A 12 -8.35 0.85 26.40
C ASN A 12 -8.88 -0.56 26.08
N THR A 13 -10.04 -0.94 26.61
CA THR A 13 -10.75 -2.18 26.30
C THR A 13 -11.23 -2.26 24.85
N PHE A 14 -11.79 -1.19 24.29
CA PHE A 14 -12.22 -1.14 22.88
C PHE A 14 -11.02 -1.15 21.94
N GLN A 15 -9.97 -0.40 22.29
CA GLN A 15 -8.73 -0.36 21.53
C GLN A 15 -7.98 -1.70 21.58
N ASN A 16 -7.95 -2.37 22.74
CA ASN A 16 -7.38 -3.71 22.89
C ASN A 16 -8.24 -4.77 22.19
N PHE A 17 -9.57 -4.62 22.17
CA PHE A 17 -10.45 -5.52 21.42
C PHE A 17 -10.18 -5.42 19.91
N ILE A 18 -10.11 -4.20 19.38
CA ILE A 18 -9.75 -3.97 17.97
C ILE A 18 -8.37 -4.55 17.69
N LEU A 19 -7.37 -4.25 18.52
CA LEU A 19 -6.02 -4.79 18.39
C LEU A 19 -6.02 -6.33 18.39
N PHE A 20 -6.81 -6.97 19.25
CA PHE A 20 -6.97 -8.42 19.28
C PHE A 20 -7.57 -8.96 17.98
N VAL A 21 -8.64 -8.33 17.48
CA VAL A 21 -9.28 -8.70 16.20
C VAL A 21 -8.29 -8.56 15.04
N ILE A 22 -7.45 -7.52 15.05
CA ILE A 22 -6.41 -7.31 14.03
C ILE A 22 -5.31 -8.36 14.11
N ILE A 23 -4.81 -8.67 15.31
CA ILE A 23 -3.79 -9.71 15.50
C ILE A 23 -4.34 -11.06 15.04
N PHE A 24 -5.59 -11.36 15.40
CA PHE A 24 -6.27 -12.56 14.95
C PHE A 24 -6.41 -12.61 13.42
N ALA A 25 -6.85 -11.51 12.80
CA ALA A 25 -6.93 -11.40 11.34
C ALA A 25 -5.55 -11.53 10.67
N ALA A 26 -4.48 -11.02 11.29
CA ALA A 26 -3.13 -11.12 10.78
C ALA A 26 -2.60 -12.56 10.82
N VAL A 27 -2.80 -13.26 11.94
CA VAL A 27 -2.48 -14.69 12.07
C VAL A 27 -3.28 -15.50 11.05
N PHE A 28 -4.56 -15.19 10.88
CA PHE A 28 -5.43 -15.84 9.90
C PHE A 28 -4.93 -15.66 8.46
N VAL A 29 -4.50 -14.45 8.09
CA VAL A 29 -3.88 -14.17 6.77
C VAL A 29 -2.52 -14.88 6.63
N GLY A 30 -1.73 -14.95 7.71
CA GLY A 30 -0.49 -15.72 7.73
C GLY A 30 -0.72 -17.19 7.41
N ILE A 31 -1.75 -17.80 8.01
CA ILE A 31 -2.15 -19.19 7.74
C ILE A 31 -2.60 -19.38 6.28
N GLN A 32 -3.29 -18.40 5.69
CA GLN A 32 -3.68 -18.44 4.27
C GLN A 32 -2.49 -18.45 3.29
N THR A 33 -1.30 -18.04 3.73
CA THR A 33 -0.10 -17.99 2.88
C THR A 33 0.39 -19.40 2.50
N TYR A 34 0.03 -20.43 3.27
CA TYR A 34 0.38 -21.82 2.97
C TYR A 34 -0.47 -22.38 1.81
N PRO A 35 0.13 -22.74 0.65
CA PRO A 35 -0.61 -23.11 -0.55
C PRO A 35 -1.44 -24.38 -0.40
N ASP A 36 -0.96 -25.33 0.42
CA ASP A 36 -1.60 -26.64 0.61
C ASP A 36 -2.90 -26.53 1.43
N ILE A 37 -2.94 -25.61 2.38
CA ILE A 37 -4.12 -25.37 3.23
C ILE A 37 -5.12 -24.45 2.49
N SER A 38 -4.61 -23.47 1.75
CA SER A 38 -5.42 -22.50 1.00
C SER A 38 -6.28 -23.14 -0.10
N LYS A 39 -5.76 -24.17 -0.79
CA LYS A 39 -6.49 -24.87 -1.85
C LYS A 39 -7.66 -25.71 -1.31
N SER A 40 -7.47 -26.40 -0.19
CA SER A 40 -8.48 -27.28 0.40
C SER A 40 -9.63 -26.51 1.09
N TYR A 41 -9.37 -25.33 1.64
CA TYR A 41 -10.36 -24.55 2.40
C TYR A 41 -10.69 -23.19 1.79
N ARG A 42 -10.50 -23.04 0.47
CA ARG A 42 -10.65 -21.78 -0.25
C ARG A 42 -11.99 -21.07 -0.01
N GLY A 43 -13.07 -21.85 0.09
CA GLY A 43 -14.42 -21.34 0.37
C GLY A 43 -14.58 -20.81 1.80
N LEU A 44 -14.06 -21.51 2.81
CA LEU A 44 -14.09 -21.06 4.20
C LEU A 44 -13.29 -19.78 4.38
N PHE A 45 -12.07 -19.71 3.82
CA PHE A 45 -11.25 -18.50 3.88
C PHE A 45 -11.95 -17.28 3.26
N GLY A 46 -12.68 -17.47 2.16
CA GLY A 46 -13.48 -16.40 1.55
C GLY A 46 -14.58 -15.86 2.47
N ILE A 47 -15.26 -16.74 3.22
CA ILE A 47 -16.31 -16.33 4.18
C ILE A 47 -15.70 -15.55 5.35
N PHE A 48 -14.60 -16.05 5.92
CA PHE A 48 -13.91 -15.35 7.00
C PHE A 48 -13.39 -13.99 6.55
N ASP A 49 -12.80 -13.89 5.36
CA ASP A 49 -12.37 -12.63 4.79
C ASP A 49 -13.52 -11.62 4.68
N MET A 50 -14.70 -12.08 4.27
CA MET A 50 -15.90 -11.24 4.16
C MET A 50 -16.37 -10.76 5.55
N ILE A 51 -16.35 -11.63 6.55
CA ILE A 51 -16.69 -11.29 7.94
C ILE A 51 -15.71 -10.27 8.51
N ILE A 52 -14.40 -10.51 8.35
CA ILE A 52 -13.33 -9.63 8.83
C ILE A 52 -13.49 -8.23 8.25
N ILE A 53 -13.74 -8.14 6.94
CA ILE A 53 -13.94 -6.85 6.27
C ILE A 53 -15.23 -6.17 6.74
N GLY A 54 -16.30 -6.93 6.96
CA GLY A 54 -17.53 -6.42 7.57
C GLY A 54 -17.28 -5.79 8.94
N ILE A 55 -16.54 -6.47 9.81
CA ILE A 55 -16.16 -5.96 11.15
C ILE A 55 -15.36 -4.65 11.02
N PHE A 56 -14.35 -4.62 10.16
CA PHE A 56 -13.56 -3.40 9.93
C PHE A 56 -14.36 -2.24 9.33
N THR A 57 -15.34 -2.57 8.48
CA THR A 57 -16.24 -1.58 7.92
C THR A 57 -17.05 -0.93 9.03
N VAL A 58 -17.65 -1.75 9.90
CA VAL A 58 -18.38 -1.26 11.08
C VAL A 58 -17.48 -0.45 12.01
N GLU A 59 -16.24 -0.88 12.24
CA GLU A 59 -15.25 -0.13 13.03
C GLU A 59 -15.01 1.27 12.47
N ILE A 60 -14.78 1.39 11.16
CA ILE A 60 -14.56 2.68 10.50
C ILE A 60 -15.79 3.56 10.62
N PHE A 61 -17.00 3.02 10.43
CA PHE A 61 -18.24 3.77 10.63
C PHE A 61 -18.38 4.26 12.09
N ILE A 62 -18.03 3.44 13.07
CA ILE A 62 -18.02 3.83 14.49
C ILE A 62 -16.99 4.95 14.73
N ARG A 63 -15.78 4.84 14.18
CA ARG A 63 -14.75 5.88 14.29
C ARG A 63 -15.21 7.20 13.66
N ILE A 64 -15.82 7.15 12.48
CA ILE A 64 -16.38 8.34 11.82
C ILE A 64 -17.49 8.95 12.69
N ALA A 65 -18.39 8.12 13.23
CA ALA A 65 -19.47 8.57 14.13
C ALA A 65 -18.93 9.17 15.45
N ALA A 66 -17.78 8.69 15.95
CA ALA A 66 -17.13 9.23 17.15
C ALA A 66 -16.64 10.68 16.98
N PHE A 67 -16.37 11.13 15.75
CA PHE A 67 -16.08 12.55 15.45
C PHE A 67 -17.32 13.45 15.44
N GLY A 68 -18.52 12.89 15.64
CA GLY A 68 -19.75 13.63 15.91
C GLY A 68 -20.13 14.64 14.83
N LYS A 69 -20.21 15.93 15.19
CA LYS A 69 -20.71 17.01 14.31
C LYS A 69 -19.71 17.50 13.25
N GLN A 70 -18.46 17.00 13.26
CA GLN A 70 -17.43 17.41 12.29
C GLN A 70 -16.78 16.18 11.63
N PRO A 71 -17.51 15.44 10.77
CA PRO A 71 -16.98 14.29 10.05
C PRO A 71 -15.76 14.67 9.17
N TRP A 72 -15.68 15.94 8.74
CA TRP A 72 -14.54 16.50 8.01
C TRP A 72 -13.21 16.39 8.76
N ASN A 73 -13.21 16.34 10.10
CA ASN A 73 -11.99 16.22 10.88
C ASN A 73 -11.37 14.80 10.79
N PHE A 74 -12.18 13.79 10.44
CA PHE A 74 -11.70 12.44 10.18
C PHE A 74 -10.73 12.42 8.99
N PHE A 75 -11.04 13.17 7.92
CA PHE A 75 -10.24 13.28 6.71
C PHE A 75 -8.99 14.16 6.86
N LYS A 76 -8.72 14.74 8.04
CA LYS A 76 -7.43 15.40 8.30
C LYS A 76 -6.33 14.43 8.73
N GLY A 77 -6.70 13.26 9.24
CA GLY A 77 -5.75 12.22 9.62
C GLY A 77 -5.36 11.38 8.41
N ALA A 78 -4.09 11.43 8.00
CA ALA A 78 -3.59 10.63 6.87
C ALA A 78 -3.90 9.12 7.02
N TRP A 79 -3.78 8.58 8.23
CA TRP A 79 -4.07 7.18 8.54
C TRP A 79 -5.57 6.84 8.44
N ASN A 80 -6.44 7.76 8.85
CA ASN A 80 -7.89 7.58 8.76
C ASN A 80 -8.37 7.58 7.30
N ILE A 81 -7.80 8.46 6.47
CA ILE A 81 -8.05 8.51 5.03
C ILE A 81 -7.62 7.21 4.36
N PHE A 82 -6.46 6.68 4.74
CA PHE A 82 -5.93 5.44 4.20
C PHE A 82 -6.83 4.25 4.51
N ASP A 83 -7.31 4.11 5.75
CA ASP A 83 -8.25 3.06 6.14
C ASP A 83 -9.58 3.13 5.39
N PHE A 84 -10.10 4.34 5.21
CA PHE A 84 -11.31 4.57 4.42
C PHE A 84 -11.10 4.16 2.96
N LEU A 85 -9.99 4.57 2.35
CA LEU A 85 -9.66 4.24 0.97
C LEU A 85 -9.55 2.73 0.76
N ILE A 86 -8.87 1.99 1.65
CA ILE A 86 -8.76 0.52 1.53
C ILE A 86 -10.14 -0.13 1.64
N THR A 87 -11.01 0.40 2.49
CA THR A 87 -12.38 -0.13 2.64
C THR A 87 -13.21 0.10 1.39
N VAL A 88 -13.17 1.31 0.83
CA VAL A 88 -13.89 1.62 -0.42
C VAL A 88 -13.38 0.77 -1.59
N VAL A 89 -12.05 0.63 -1.75
CA VAL A 89 -11.45 -0.21 -2.81
C VAL A 89 -11.90 -1.66 -2.69
N PHE A 90 -12.15 -2.16 -1.47
CA PHE A 90 -12.60 -3.54 -1.29
C PHE A 90 -14.05 -3.77 -1.72
N TYR A 91 -14.92 -2.76 -1.58
CA TYR A 91 -16.33 -2.85 -1.98
C TYR A 91 -16.57 -2.54 -3.45
N LEU A 92 -15.58 -2.02 -4.19
CA LEU A 92 -15.74 -1.73 -5.61
C LEU A 92 -15.93 -3.05 -6.40
N PRO A 93 -17.04 -3.20 -7.15
CA PRO A 93 -17.27 -4.37 -7.97
C PRO A 93 -16.39 -4.28 -9.23
N PHE A 94 -15.14 -4.73 -9.12
CA PHE A 94 -14.24 -4.85 -10.27
C PHE A 94 -14.65 -6.05 -11.13
N GLY A 95 -15.55 -5.85 -12.10
CA GLY A 95 -15.97 -6.86 -13.09
C GLY A 95 -15.09 -6.86 -14.35
N GLY A 96 -14.64 -8.05 -14.78
CA GLY A 96 -13.89 -8.30 -16.04
C GLY A 96 -12.48 -7.70 -16.10
N GLY A 97 -11.45 -8.44 -16.53
CA GLY A 97 -10.04 -7.96 -16.70
C GLY A 97 -9.30 -7.54 -15.42
N PHE A 98 -9.99 -6.99 -14.44
CA PHE A 98 -9.52 -6.45 -13.17
C PHE A 98 -9.38 -7.53 -12.07
N ALA A 99 -9.37 -8.80 -12.43
CA ALA A 99 -9.03 -9.89 -11.51
C ALA A 99 -7.64 -9.70 -10.88
N ALA A 100 -6.73 -8.99 -11.55
CA ALA A 100 -5.45 -8.57 -11.00
C ALA A 100 -5.61 -7.53 -9.87
N ILE A 101 -6.56 -6.60 -9.98
CA ILE A 101 -6.87 -5.61 -8.93
C ILE A 101 -7.42 -6.32 -7.70
N LEU A 102 -8.30 -7.31 -7.87
CA LEU A 102 -8.78 -8.13 -6.74
C LEU A 102 -7.65 -8.90 -6.04
N ARG A 103 -6.59 -9.27 -6.75
CA ARG A 103 -5.38 -9.85 -6.14
C ARG A 103 -4.59 -8.80 -5.38
N LEU A 104 -4.40 -7.61 -5.95
CA LEU A 104 -3.74 -6.48 -5.30
C LEU A 104 -4.50 -5.98 -4.06
N ALA A 105 -5.84 -5.99 -4.10
CA ALA A 105 -6.73 -5.66 -2.99
C ALA A 105 -6.43 -6.48 -1.73
N ARG A 106 -5.98 -7.73 -1.88
CA ARG A 106 -5.57 -8.59 -0.76
C ARG A 106 -4.30 -8.07 -0.07
N VAL A 107 -3.36 -7.52 -0.82
CA VAL A 107 -2.11 -6.94 -0.28
C VAL A 107 -2.43 -5.73 0.60
N PHE A 108 -3.38 -4.88 0.18
CA PHE A 108 -3.83 -3.75 0.98
C PHE A 108 -4.44 -4.15 2.32
N ARG A 109 -5.02 -5.36 2.45
CA ARG A 109 -5.51 -5.85 3.74
C ARG A 109 -4.39 -6.05 4.75
N VAL A 110 -3.21 -6.51 4.31
CA VAL A 110 -2.03 -6.63 5.18
C VAL A 110 -1.55 -5.25 5.62
N LEU A 111 -1.63 -4.24 4.73
CA LEU A 111 -1.29 -2.86 5.08
C LEU A 111 -2.23 -2.27 6.15
N ARG A 112 -3.46 -2.78 6.31
CA ARG A 112 -4.32 -2.39 7.44
C ARG A 112 -3.72 -2.71 8.80
N LEU A 113 -2.83 -3.70 8.90
CA LEU A 113 -2.10 -3.99 10.14
C LEU A 113 -1.25 -2.78 10.58
N VAL A 114 -0.65 -2.10 9.60
CA VAL A 114 0.18 -0.91 9.84
C VAL A 114 -0.67 0.23 10.38
N THR A 115 -1.86 0.45 9.81
CA THR A 115 -2.76 1.52 10.23
C THR A 115 -3.50 1.20 11.52
N ALA A 116 -3.72 -0.07 11.81
CA ALA A 116 -4.28 -0.55 13.06
C ALA A 116 -3.37 -0.34 14.28
N ILE A 117 -2.07 -0.56 14.11
CA ILE A 117 -1.11 -0.58 15.22
C ILE A 117 -0.39 0.77 15.30
N PRO A 118 -0.63 1.61 16.34
CA PRO A 118 -0.03 2.94 16.43
C PRO A 118 1.50 2.92 16.41
N ARG A 119 2.11 1.87 16.98
CA ARG A 119 3.57 1.68 16.94
C ARG A 119 4.09 1.51 15.51
N LEU A 120 3.38 0.76 14.65
CA LEU A 120 3.75 0.59 13.24
C LEU A 120 3.54 1.88 12.45
N GLN A 121 2.47 2.63 12.73
CA GLN A 121 2.26 3.95 12.13
C GLN A 121 3.44 4.89 12.39
N ILE A 122 3.96 4.91 13.62
CA ILE A 122 5.12 5.73 13.99
C ILE A 122 6.36 5.29 13.23
N LEU A 123 6.62 3.98 13.16
CA LEU A 123 7.77 3.43 12.41
C LEU A 123 7.69 3.77 10.92
N VAL A 124 6.53 3.54 10.29
CA VAL A 124 6.33 3.84 8.87
C VAL A 124 6.39 5.34 8.63
N GLY A 125 5.83 6.17 9.52
CA GLY A 125 5.96 7.62 9.45
C GLY A 125 7.42 8.08 9.52
N ALA A 126 8.23 7.46 10.38
CA ALA A 126 9.67 7.75 10.48
C ALA A 126 10.43 7.34 9.20
N LEU A 127 10.08 6.19 8.60
CA LEU A 127 10.64 5.76 7.32
C LEU A 127 10.29 6.73 6.20
N ILE A 128 9.01 7.08 6.05
CA ILE A 128 8.55 8.04 5.03
C ILE A 128 9.22 9.40 5.23
N LYS A 129 9.37 9.86 6.48
CA LYS A 129 10.06 11.12 6.79
C LYS A 129 11.55 11.10 6.43
N SER A 130 12.16 9.93 6.37
CA SER A 130 13.57 9.75 5.97
C SER A 130 13.76 9.69 4.46
N MET A 131 12.72 9.33 3.69
CA MET A 131 12.79 9.20 2.23
C MET A 131 13.23 10.48 1.49
N PRO A 132 12.77 11.69 1.84
CA PRO A 132 13.22 12.91 1.17
C PRO A 132 14.74 13.09 1.20
N SER A 133 15.39 12.72 2.30
CA SER A 133 16.85 12.77 2.42
C SER A 133 17.54 11.83 1.43
N MET A 134 17.02 10.60 1.31
CA MET A 134 17.51 9.64 0.32
C MET A 134 17.26 10.10 -1.13
N GLY A 135 16.22 10.90 -1.36
CA GLY A 135 15.92 11.50 -2.65
C GLY A 135 17.06 12.39 -3.18
N TYR A 136 17.68 13.20 -2.32
CA TYR A 136 18.82 14.05 -2.72
C TYR A 136 20.03 13.21 -3.15
N ILE A 137 20.31 12.11 -2.44
CA ILE A 137 21.38 11.17 -2.80
C ILE A 137 21.06 10.51 -4.14
N ALA A 138 19.80 10.11 -4.36
CA ALA A 138 19.37 9.52 -5.62
C ALA A 138 19.51 10.50 -6.81
N ILE A 139 19.16 11.78 -6.62
CA ILE A 139 19.35 12.82 -7.64
C ILE A 139 20.83 13.01 -7.95
N LEU A 140 21.70 13.06 -6.93
CA LEU A 140 23.14 13.17 -7.13
C LEU A 140 23.69 11.98 -7.92
N LEU A 141 23.31 10.76 -7.55
CA LEU A 141 23.70 9.54 -8.27
C LEU A 141 23.19 9.55 -9.72
N PHE A 142 21.97 10.03 -9.94
CA PHE A 142 21.41 10.16 -11.28
C PHE A 142 22.22 11.13 -12.16
N ILE A 143 22.62 12.28 -11.61
CA ILE A 143 23.50 13.24 -12.30
C ILE A 143 24.85 12.62 -12.61
N LEU A 144 25.43 11.87 -11.66
CA LEU A 144 26.71 11.18 -11.84
C LEU A 144 26.64 10.16 -12.98
N PHE A 145 25.61 9.31 -12.98
CA PHE A 145 25.39 8.34 -14.05
C PHE A 145 25.17 9.03 -15.41
N TYR A 146 24.42 10.12 -15.45
CA TYR A 146 24.23 10.90 -16.67
C TYR A 146 25.55 11.47 -17.23
N PHE A 147 26.40 12.00 -16.35
CA PHE A 147 27.71 12.53 -16.74
C PHE A 147 28.61 11.44 -17.32
N PHE A 148 28.72 10.29 -16.65
CA PHE A 148 29.48 9.15 -17.16
C PHE A 148 28.91 8.58 -18.45
N ALA A 149 27.58 8.51 -18.59
CA ALA A 149 26.94 8.08 -19.83
C ALA A 149 27.31 9.00 -21.00
N THR A 150 27.32 10.32 -20.78
CA THR A 150 27.70 11.31 -21.79
C THR A 150 29.17 11.17 -22.20
N ILE A 151 30.08 10.99 -21.24
CA ILE A 151 31.50 10.73 -21.53
C ILE A 151 31.67 9.41 -22.29
N GLY A 152 30.98 8.35 -21.87
CA GLY A 152 31.01 7.04 -22.54
C GLY A 152 30.55 7.14 -23.99
N ASN A 153 29.43 7.83 -24.24
CA ASN A 153 28.95 8.12 -25.58
C ASN A 153 29.97 8.93 -26.39
N HIS A 154 30.62 9.95 -25.80
CA HIS A 154 31.60 10.77 -26.52
C HIS A 154 32.88 10.00 -26.88
N LEU A 155 33.37 9.13 -25.99
CA LEU A 155 34.61 8.39 -26.20
C LEU A 155 34.44 7.13 -27.05
N PHE A 156 33.31 6.45 -26.91
CA PHE A 156 33.09 5.12 -27.50
C PHE A 156 31.93 5.07 -28.49
N GLY A 157 31.16 6.15 -28.65
CA GLY A 157 29.99 6.19 -29.54
C GLY A 157 30.33 5.97 -31.01
N GLU A 158 31.51 6.40 -31.48
CA GLU A 158 31.95 6.12 -32.86
C GLU A 158 32.52 4.71 -33.03
N ASN A 159 33.12 4.13 -31.97
CA ASN A 159 33.81 2.84 -32.04
C ASN A 159 32.90 1.63 -31.75
N ASP A 160 31.87 1.83 -30.93
CA ASP A 160 30.83 0.83 -30.65
C ASP A 160 29.45 1.50 -30.53
N PRO A 161 28.86 1.92 -31.67
CA PRO A 161 27.60 2.66 -31.71
C PRO A 161 26.41 1.84 -31.20
N LYS A 162 26.51 0.50 -31.15
CA LYS A 162 25.43 -0.37 -30.69
C LYS A 162 25.19 -0.28 -29.18
N ASN A 163 26.26 -0.11 -28.39
CA ASN A 163 26.17 -0.02 -26.93
C ASN A 163 26.24 1.42 -26.41
N PHE A 164 26.86 2.33 -27.17
CA PHE A 164 27.17 3.69 -26.74
C PHE A 164 26.68 4.78 -27.69
N GLY A 165 25.88 4.44 -28.71
CA GLY A 165 25.31 5.40 -29.65
C GLY A 165 23.98 5.98 -29.19
N ASN A 166 23.39 6.80 -30.07
CA ASN A 166 22.10 7.45 -29.82
C ASN A 166 20.96 6.44 -29.91
N CYS A 167 19.87 6.66 -29.17
CA CYS A 167 18.65 5.85 -29.26
C CYS A 167 18.06 5.77 -30.69
N ASP A 168 18.41 6.71 -31.57
CA ASP A 168 17.98 6.74 -32.97
C ASP A 168 18.79 5.80 -33.89
N ALA A 169 19.99 5.38 -33.48
CA ALA A 169 20.90 4.60 -34.31
C ALA A 169 20.41 3.16 -34.58
N ASP A 170 19.52 2.63 -33.74
CA ASP A 170 18.91 1.30 -33.91
C ASP A 170 17.57 1.33 -34.67
N ALA A 171 17.04 2.51 -35.02
CA ALA A 171 15.69 2.65 -35.58
C ALA A 171 15.63 2.62 -37.12
N ILE A 172 16.77 2.65 -37.83
CA ILE A 172 16.81 2.52 -39.29
C ILE A 172 17.63 1.27 -39.62
N PRO A 173 16.98 0.16 -40.02
CA PRO A 173 17.69 -0.91 -40.69
C PRO A 173 18.21 -0.31 -42.00
N ASP A 174 19.53 -0.29 -42.17
CA ASP A 174 20.15 0.10 -43.44
C ASP A 174 19.77 -0.94 -44.50
N TYR A 175 18.68 -0.66 -45.22
CA TYR A 175 18.35 -1.30 -46.48
C TYR A 175 18.97 -0.49 -47.63
N ASN A 176 20.30 -0.44 -47.73
CA ASN A 176 20.94 -0.23 -49.04
C ASN A 176 22.44 -0.51 -49.05
N THR A 177 22.79 -1.44 -49.94
CA THR A 177 24.11 -1.81 -50.52
C THR A 177 25.15 -2.45 -49.62
#